data_AF-A0A2T2U669-F1
#
_entry.id   AF-A0A2T2U669-F1
#
_cell.length_a   1.000
_cell.length_b   1.000
_cell.length_c   1.000
_cell.angle_alpha   90.00
_cell.angle_beta   90.00
_cell.angle_gamma   90.00
#
_symmetry.space_group_name_H-M   'P 1'
#
loop_
_entity.id
_entity.type
_entity.pdbx_description
1 polymer ?
#
loop_
_entity_poly.entity_id
_entity_poly.type
_entity_poly.pdbx_seq_one_letter_code
_entity_poly.pdbx_strand_id
1 'polypeptide(L)'
;MKRGVLFLIGLFMWLPAAHGQAPFEQEVVNVGNTGLTITNAGFIGRSNVRNAPTGPPSFEYPLNSGIEHLFEAGLWIGAIRASDGATTVRTGAVTSSSGYSTGAAGYELYQLEPIRPRSSLPSSDFFSPRAVSQQDFLTAYSE
;
A
#
# COMPACT_ATOMS: atom_id res chain seq x y z
N MET A 1 -46.32 -10.32 51.16
CA MET A 1 -46.07 -10.75 49.76
C MET A 1 -44.74 -10.12 49.32
N LYS A 2 -43.65 -10.89 49.31
CA LYS A 2 -42.29 -10.39 49.05
C LYS A 2 -42.05 -10.40 47.53
N ARG A 3 -41.82 -9.23 46.92
CA ARG A 3 -41.50 -9.09 45.49
C ARG A 3 -40.01 -9.41 45.31
N GLY A 4 -39.71 -10.55 44.69
CA GLY A 4 -38.36 -10.91 44.28
C GLY A 4 -37.98 -10.10 43.04
N VAL A 5 -36.96 -9.25 43.17
CA VAL A 5 -36.35 -8.54 42.04
C VAL A 5 -35.26 -9.45 41.49
N LEU A 6 -35.47 -9.98 40.28
CA LEU A 6 -34.45 -10.71 39.52
C LEU A 6 -33.52 -9.68 38.88
N PHE A 7 -32.26 -9.61 39.32
CA PHE A 7 -31.22 -8.84 38.65
C PHE A 7 -30.61 -9.70 37.53
N LEU A 8 -30.85 -9.32 36.28
CA LEU A 8 -30.17 -9.89 35.12
C LEU A 8 -28.84 -9.14 34.95
N ILE A 9 -27.71 -9.79 35.25
CA ILE A 9 -26.38 -9.24 34.96
C ILE A 9 -26.07 -9.54 33.50
N GLY A 10 -26.09 -8.50 32.65
CA GLY A 10 -25.61 -8.59 31.27
C GLY A 10 -24.09 -8.59 31.23
N LEU A 11 -23.49 -9.72 30.83
CA LEU A 11 -22.06 -9.82 30.53
C LEU A 11 -21.79 -9.15 29.18
N PHE A 12 -21.30 -7.90 29.20
CA PHE A 12 -20.85 -7.23 27.99
C PHE A 12 -19.43 -7.72 27.66
N MET A 13 -19.35 -8.77 26.84
CA MET A 13 -18.07 -9.25 26.28
C MET A 13 -17.56 -8.21 25.27
N TRP A 14 -16.51 -7.48 25.64
CA TRP A 14 -15.79 -6.62 24.71
C TRP A 14 -14.95 -7.50 23.79
N LEU A 15 -15.44 -7.75 22.56
CA LEU A 15 -14.62 -8.36 21.53
C LEU A 15 -13.58 -7.34 21.05
N PRO A 16 -12.26 -7.63 21.13
CA PRO A 16 -11.29 -6.80 20.44
C PRO A 16 -11.59 -6.84 18.94
N ALA A 17 -11.57 -5.69 18.29
CA ALA A 17 -11.66 -5.61 16.85
C ALA A 17 -10.49 -6.41 16.25
N ALA A 18 -10.78 -7.47 15.52
CA ALA A 18 -9.79 -8.17 14.73
C ALA A 18 -9.38 -7.24 13.58
N HIS A 19 -8.22 -6.62 13.68
CA HIS A 19 -7.62 -5.91 12.55
C HIS A 19 -7.00 -6.96 11.61
N GLY A 20 -7.70 -7.28 10.53
CA GLY A 20 -7.15 -8.07 9.44
C GLY A 20 -6.15 -7.24 8.64
N GLN A 21 -5.11 -7.90 8.11
CA GLN A 21 -4.20 -7.30 7.14
C GLN A 21 -4.95 -6.91 5.86
N ALA A 22 -4.60 -5.78 5.25
CA ALA A 22 -5.16 -5.40 3.96
C ALA A 22 -4.71 -6.40 2.86
N PRO A 23 -5.56 -6.69 1.85
CA PRO A 23 -5.11 -7.49 0.72
C PRO A 23 -4.01 -6.75 -0.06
N PHE A 24 -3.14 -7.50 -0.75
CA PHE A 24 -2.20 -6.90 -1.69
C PHE A 24 -2.95 -6.24 -2.85
N GLU A 25 -2.64 -4.98 -3.09
CA GLU A 25 -3.23 -4.15 -4.14
C GLU A 25 -2.12 -3.42 -4.91
N GLN A 26 -2.41 -3.18 -6.18
CA GLN A 26 -1.56 -2.41 -7.09
C GLN A 26 -2.43 -1.43 -7.86
N GLU A 27 -1.90 -0.24 -8.12
CA GLU A 27 -2.58 0.82 -8.86
C GLU A 27 -1.63 1.47 -9.86
N VAL A 28 -2.19 1.97 -10.96
CA VAL A 28 -1.42 2.65 -12.01
C VAL A 28 -1.59 4.16 -11.90
N VAL A 29 -0.46 4.85 -11.70
CA VAL A 29 -0.36 6.29 -11.88
C VAL A 29 -0.17 6.56 -13.38
N ASN A 30 -1.21 7.03 -14.05
CA ASN A 30 -1.22 7.27 -15.50
C ASN A 30 -1.55 8.72 -15.88
N VAL A 31 -1.24 9.68 -15.01
CA VAL A 31 -1.39 11.10 -15.32
C VAL A 31 -0.32 11.54 -16.32
N GLY A 32 -0.75 12.08 -17.45
CA GLY A 32 0.14 12.56 -18.52
C GLY A 32 0.58 11.44 -19.45
N ASN A 33 1.84 11.49 -19.90
CA ASN A 33 2.40 10.55 -20.88
C ASN A 33 3.27 9.46 -20.23
N THR A 34 3.02 9.14 -18.96
CA THR A 34 3.76 8.18 -18.17
C THR A 34 2.80 7.21 -17.51
N GLY A 35 3.17 5.94 -17.39
CA GLY A 35 2.46 4.95 -16.57
C GLY A 35 3.39 4.33 -15.55
N LEU A 36 3.01 4.35 -14.27
CA LEU A 36 3.80 3.80 -13.17
C LEU A 36 2.92 2.95 -12.28
N THR A 37 3.28 1.69 -12.03
CA THR A 37 2.58 0.86 -11.05
C THR A 37 3.14 1.13 -9.65
N ILE A 38 2.27 1.23 -8.65
CA ILE A 38 2.63 1.25 -7.23
C ILE A 38 1.85 0.16 -6.50
N THR A 39 2.35 -0.26 -5.34
CA THR A 39 1.69 -1.28 -4.50
C THR A 39 1.48 -0.78 -3.07
N ASN A 40 0.49 -1.32 -2.37
CA ASN A 40 0.33 -1.11 -0.92
C ASN A 40 1.31 -1.93 -0.07
N ALA A 41 2.29 -2.58 -0.69
CA ALA A 41 3.39 -3.28 -0.03
C ALA A 41 4.72 -2.49 -0.11
N GLY A 42 4.71 -1.24 -0.56
CA GLY A 42 5.91 -0.39 -0.58
C GLY A 42 6.81 -0.57 -1.80
N PHE A 43 6.29 -1.17 -2.88
CA PHE A 43 6.99 -1.31 -4.16
C PHE A 43 6.44 -0.37 -5.22
N ILE A 44 7.34 0.06 -6.09
CA ILE A 44 7.11 0.87 -7.28
C ILE A 44 7.60 0.05 -8.49
N GLY A 45 6.80 -0.04 -9.54
CA GLY A 45 7.05 -0.89 -10.69
C GLY A 45 6.38 -2.26 -10.59
N ARG A 46 6.61 -3.08 -11.62
CA ARG A 46 6.04 -4.42 -11.80
C ARG A 46 7.11 -5.35 -12.35
N SER A 47 7.72 -6.13 -11.45
CA SER A 47 8.84 -7.02 -11.76
C SER A 47 8.58 -8.01 -12.91
N ASN A 48 7.36 -8.50 -13.07
CA ASN A 48 7.04 -9.49 -14.10
C ASN A 48 6.69 -8.92 -15.49
N VAL A 49 6.81 -7.60 -15.73
CA VAL A 49 6.45 -7.00 -17.04
C VAL A 49 7.17 -7.66 -18.21
N ARG A 50 8.45 -8.00 -18.05
CA ARG A 50 9.23 -8.63 -19.12
C ARG A 50 8.62 -9.94 -19.63
N ASN A 51 8.06 -10.74 -18.73
CA ASN A 51 7.48 -12.05 -19.08
C ASN A 51 5.97 -11.97 -19.33
N ALA A 52 5.29 -10.98 -18.74
CA ALA A 52 3.87 -10.71 -18.90
C ALA A 52 3.66 -9.23 -19.30
N PRO A 53 3.98 -8.84 -20.55
CA PRO A 53 3.98 -7.45 -20.97
C PRO A 53 2.57 -6.86 -21.09
N THR A 54 1.53 -7.70 -21.08
CA THR A 54 0.15 -7.26 -21.09
C THR A 54 -0.28 -6.72 -19.71
N GLY A 55 -1.16 -5.72 -19.70
CA GLY A 55 -1.70 -5.10 -18.49
C GLY A 55 -0.95 -3.83 -18.04
N PRO A 56 -1.01 -3.48 -16.74
CA PRO A 56 -0.34 -2.31 -16.17
C PRO A 56 1.15 -2.21 -16.52
N PRO A 57 1.70 -1.03 -16.83
CA PRO A 57 3.13 -0.87 -17.03
C PRO A 57 3.91 -1.00 -15.72
N SER A 58 5.22 -1.22 -15.76
CA SER A 58 6.06 -1.05 -14.57
C SER A 58 6.38 0.43 -14.38
N PHE A 59 7.17 1.00 -15.29
CA PHE A 59 7.35 2.42 -15.49
C PHE A 59 7.53 2.66 -16.99
N GLU A 60 6.43 2.97 -17.67
CA GLU A 60 6.40 3.16 -19.10
C GLU A 60 6.43 4.64 -19.47
N TYR A 61 7.32 4.99 -20.40
CA TYR A 61 7.37 6.32 -21.02
C TYR A 61 7.94 6.23 -22.45
N PRO A 62 7.27 6.80 -23.48
CA PRO A 62 5.90 7.31 -23.46
C PRO A 62 4.86 6.23 -23.09
N LEU A 63 3.76 6.62 -22.46
CA LEU A 63 2.66 5.70 -22.13
C LEU A 63 2.10 5.06 -23.41
N ASN A 64 1.89 3.75 -23.40
CA ASN A 64 1.52 2.91 -24.55
C ASN A 64 2.61 2.73 -25.64
N SER A 65 3.88 2.98 -25.35
CA SER A 65 5.01 2.69 -26.26
C SER A 65 5.56 1.27 -26.15
N GLY A 66 5.27 0.56 -25.05
CA GLY A 66 5.92 -0.68 -24.65
C GLY A 66 7.34 -0.51 -24.11
N ILE A 67 7.81 0.72 -23.92
CA ILE A 67 9.17 1.02 -23.43
C ILE A 67 9.13 1.19 -21.90
N GLU A 68 9.67 0.20 -21.20
CA GLU A 68 9.74 0.15 -19.75
C GLU A 68 11.10 0.65 -19.23
N HIS A 69 11.06 1.49 -18.21
CA HIS A 69 12.23 2.16 -17.62
C HIS A 69 12.52 1.72 -16.19
N LEU A 70 11.68 0.85 -15.61
CA LEU A 70 11.86 0.31 -14.27
C LEU A 70 11.48 -1.17 -14.26
N PHE A 71 12.29 -2.00 -13.60
CA PHE A 71 11.90 -3.37 -13.25
C PHE A 71 10.97 -3.36 -12.03
N GLU A 72 11.52 -2.95 -10.90
CA GLU A 72 10.85 -2.78 -9.60
C GLU A 72 11.81 -2.00 -8.68
N ALA A 73 11.27 -1.20 -7.77
CA ALA A 73 11.99 -0.50 -6.72
C ALA A 73 11.23 -0.65 -5.39
N GLY A 74 11.97 -0.84 -4.30
CA GLY A 74 11.44 -0.84 -2.93
C GLY A 74 11.80 0.44 -2.19
N LEU A 75 10.95 0.87 -1.26
CA LEU A 75 11.23 2.05 -0.43
C LEU A 75 12.34 1.78 0.60
N TRP A 76 13.28 2.70 0.77
CA TRP A 76 14.28 2.65 1.84
C TRP A 76 13.99 3.77 2.84
N ILE A 77 13.66 3.39 4.08
CA ILE A 77 13.33 4.34 5.15
C ILE A 77 14.44 4.31 6.20
N GLY A 78 15.21 5.38 6.29
CA GLY A 78 16.15 5.61 7.37
C GLY A 78 15.50 6.37 8.52
N ALA A 79 15.63 5.88 9.76
CA ALA A 79 15.08 6.52 10.95
C ALA A 79 15.99 6.34 12.17
N ILE A 80 15.87 7.26 13.13
CA ILE A 80 16.46 7.11 14.47
C ILE A 80 15.41 6.48 15.36
N ARG A 81 15.70 5.29 15.87
CA ARG A 81 14.79 4.55 16.73
C ARG A 81 14.66 5.23 18.09
N ALA A 82 13.44 5.63 18.42
CA ALA A 82 13.16 6.43 19.62
C ALA A 82 13.53 5.71 20.94
N SER A 83 13.56 4.37 20.96
CA SER A 83 13.83 3.60 22.18
C SER A 83 15.29 3.64 22.62
N ASP A 84 16.24 3.71 21.69
CA ASP A 84 17.68 3.57 21.97
C ASP A 84 18.58 4.54 21.18
N GLY A 85 18.00 5.41 20.34
CA GLY A 85 18.74 6.36 19.52
C GLY A 85 19.52 5.74 18.37
N ALA A 86 19.35 4.44 18.10
CA ALA A 86 20.06 3.78 17.01
C ALA A 86 19.57 4.27 15.64
N THR A 87 20.50 4.51 14.72
CA THR A 87 20.16 4.73 13.31
C THR A 87 19.85 3.39 12.66
N THR A 88 18.66 3.24 12.10
CA THR A 88 18.20 2.03 11.43
C THR A 88 17.71 2.36 10.04
N VAL A 89 17.89 1.42 9.10
CA VAL A 89 17.27 1.48 7.77
C VAL A 89 16.32 0.29 7.67
N ARG A 90 15.11 0.54 7.16
CA ARG A 90 14.18 -0.49 6.70
C ARG A 90 14.15 -0.48 5.20
N THR A 91 14.28 -1.66 4.60
CA THR A 91 14.27 -1.81 3.16
C THR A 91 13.00 -2.52 2.72
N GLY A 92 12.35 -1.92 1.73
CA GLY A 92 11.27 -2.56 1.00
C GLY A 92 11.72 -3.87 0.34
N ALA A 93 13.03 -4.11 0.12
CA ALA A 93 13.54 -5.36 -0.46
C ALA A 93 14.97 -5.73 -0.06
N VAL A 94 15.22 -7.03 0.13
CA VAL A 94 16.50 -7.66 -0.17
C VAL A 94 16.55 -7.90 -1.68
N THR A 95 17.66 -7.59 -2.36
CA THR A 95 17.80 -7.74 -3.82
C THR A 95 17.35 -9.12 -4.29
N SER A 96 16.28 -9.17 -5.09
CA SER A 96 15.69 -10.38 -5.66
C SER A 96 15.61 -10.23 -7.18
N SER A 97 16.07 -11.24 -7.92
CA SER A 97 15.96 -11.26 -9.39
C SER A 97 14.53 -11.43 -9.89
N SER A 98 13.62 -11.89 -9.03
CA SER A 98 12.22 -12.15 -9.38
C SER A 98 11.28 -11.02 -8.96
N GLY A 99 11.76 -10.07 -8.16
CA GLY A 99 10.94 -9.01 -7.54
C GLY A 99 9.97 -9.52 -6.48
N TYR A 100 9.11 -8.62 -5.99
CA TYR A 100 8.16 -8.90 -4.93
C TYR A 100 7.08 -9.89 -5.35
N SER A 101 6.73 -10.77 -4.42
CA SER A 101 5.49 -11.57 -4.49
C SER A 101 4.94 -11.75 -3.08
N THR A 102 3.62 -11.79 -2.96
CA THR A 102 2.94 -11.91 -1.67
C THR A 102 3.41 -13.16 -0.91
N GLY A 103 3.93 -12.96 0.30
CA GLY A 103 4.43 -14.04 1.16
C GLY A 103 5.86 -14.50 0.87
N ALA A 104 6.56 -13.89 -0.08
CA ALA A 104 7.97 -14.18 -0.31
C ALA A 104 8.85 -13.68 0.86
N ALA A 105 9.92 -14.40 1.13
CA ALA A 105 10.92 -14.00 2.12
C ALA A 105 11.82 -12.87 1.58
N GLY A 106 12.45 -12.11 2.48
CA GLY A 106 13.38 -11.04 2.11
C GLY A 106 12.73 -9.66 1.89
N TYR A 107 11.48 -9.48 2.33
CA TYR A 107 10.75 -8.22 2.28
C TYR A 107 10.31 -7.84 3.70
N GLU A 108 10.56 -6.60 4.10
CA GLU A 108 10.30 -6.13 5.47
C GLU A 108 8.95 -5.40 5.61
N LEU A 109 8.29 -5.06 4.51
CA LEU A 109 7.03 -4.31 4.53
C LEU A 109 5.83 -5.21 4.22
N TYR A 110 4.72 -5.01 4.95
CA TYR A 110 3.43 -5.62 4.66
C TYR A 110 2.28 -4.59 4.66
N GLN A 111 1.20 -4.92 3.95
CA GLN A 111 0.10 -3.99 3.70
C GLN A 111 -0.74 -3.76 4.96
N LEU A 112 -0.97 -2.50 5.33
CA LEU A 112 -1.85 -2.14 6.44
C LEU A 112 -3.19 -1.58 5.95
N GLU A 113 -3.17 -0.77 4.88
CA GLU A 113 -4.37 -0.18 4.28
C GLU A 113 -4.46 -0.45 2.77
N PRO A 114 -5.68 -0.58 2.22
CA PRO A 114 -5.94 -0.51 0.78
C PRO A 114 -5.44 0.81 0.16
N ILE A 115 -5.27 0.82 -1.15
CA ILE A 115 -4.95 2.05 -1.89
C ILE A 115 -6.21 2.91 -2.03
N ARG A 116 -6.11 4.18 -1.64
CA ARG A 116 -7.20 5.16 -1.70
C ARG A 116 -6.83 6.31 -2.63
N PRO A 117 -7.50 6.45 -3.79
CA PRO A 117 -7.27 7.57 -4.69
C PRO A 117 -7.89 8.88 -4.15
N ARG A 118 -7.26 10.01 -4.45
CA ARG A 118 -7.81 11.36 -4.30
C ARG A 118 -7.41 12.22 -5.50
N SER A 119 -8.21 13.23 -5.80
CA SER A 119 -7.92 14.17 -6.87
C SER A 119 -8.25 15.59 -6.46
N SER A 120 -7.44 16.55 -6.92
CA SER A 120 -7.76 17.98 -6.83
C SER A 120 -8.69 18.46 -7.95
N LEU A 121 -9.00 17.62 -8.94
CA LEU A 121 -9.92 17.95 -10.03
C LEU A 121 -11.37 17.89 -9.56
N PRO A 122 -12.15 19.00 -9.61
CA PRO A 122 -13.55 19.01 -9.16
C PRO A 122 -14.47 18.05 -9.92
N SER A 123 -14.09 17.66 -11.12
CA SER A 123 -14.84 16.73 -11.97
C SER A 123 -14.50 15.25 -11.73
N SER A 124 -13.55 14.94 -10.85
CA SER A 124 -13.15 13.57 -10.55
C SER A 124 -14.11 12.95 -9.52
N ASP A 125 -14.44 11.67 -9.70
CA ASP A 125 -15.18 10.87 -8.69
C ASP A 125 -14.40 10.75 -7.37
N PHE A 126 -13.09 11.01 -7.39
CA PHE A 126 -12.21 11.02 -6.23
C PHE A 126 -11.87 12.43 -5.74
N PHE A 127 -12.67 13.43 -6.12
CA PHE A 127 -12.43 14.81 -5.72
C PHE A 127 -12.32 14.95 -4.20
N SER A 128 -11.24 15.56 -3.74
CA SER A 128 -11.03 15.89 -2.35
C SER A 128 -10.39 17.27 -2.21
N PRO A 129 -10.94 18.17 -1.37
CA PRO A 129 -10.31 19.46 -1.09
C PRO A 129 -8.98 19.32 -0.33
N ARG A 130 -8.63 18.11 0.12
CA ARG A 130 -7.35 17.78 0.76
C ARG A 130 -6.34 17.14 -0.19
N ALA A 131 -6.69 16.97 -1.47
CA ALA A 131 -5.75 16.44 -2.46
C ALA A 131 -4.63 17.46 -2.69
N VAL A 132 -3.39 16.98 -2.75
CA VAL A 132 -2.19 17.82 -2.94
C VAL A 132 -1.80 17.88 -4.42
N SER A 133 -2.10 16.83 -5.19
CA SER A 133 -1.82 16.77 -6.63
C SER A 133 -3.09 16.49 -7.45
N GLN A 134 -2.93 16.42 -8.78
CA GLN A 134 -4.04 16.06 -9.67
C GLN A 134 -4.55 14.63 -9.38
N GLN A 135 -3.67 13.73 -8.96
CA GLN A 135 -4.02 12.37 -8.56
C GLN A 135 -3.07 11.89 -7.47
N ASP A 136 -3.59 11.75 -6.26
CA ASP A 136 -2.90 11.16 -5.13
C ASP A 136 -3.36 9.71 -4.96
N PHE A 137 -2.44 8.82 -4.62
CA PHE A 137 -2.75 7.47 -4.14
C PHE A 137 -2.20 7.33 -2.73
N LEU A 138 -3.09 7.08 -1.77
CA LEU A 138 -2.73 6.98 -0.36
C LEU A 138 -2.87 5.54 0.12
N THR A 139 -1.88 5.08 0.86
CA THR A 139 -1.88 3.76 1.50
C THR A 139 -1.00 3.81 2.74
N ALA A 140 -1.05 2.76 3.54
CA ALA A 140 -0.19 2.55 4.68
C ALA A 140 0.30 1.09 4.70
N TYR A 141 1.53 0.91 5.15
CA TYR A 141 2.19 -0.37 5.35
C TYR A 141 3.01 -0.31 6.63
N SER A 142 3.32 -1.47 7.20
CA SER A 142 4.12 -1.61 8.42
C SER A 142 5.27 -2.58 8.18
N GLU A 143 6.28 -2.46 9.04
CA GLU A 143 7.24 -3.53 9.33
C GLU A 143 6.67 -4.57 10.30
#